data_AF-A0A7Y8F5Z4-F1
#
_entry.id   AF-A0A7Y8F5Z4-F1
#
_cell.length_a   1.000
_cell.length_b   1.000
_cell.length_c   1.000
_cell.angle_alpha   90.00
_cell.angle_beta   90.00
_cell.angle_gamma   90.00
#
_symmetry.space_group_name_H-M   'P 1'
#
loop_
_entity.id
_entity.type
_entity.pdbx_description
1 polymer ?
#
loop_
_entity_poly.entity_id
_entity_poly.type
_entity_poly.pdbx_seq_one_letter_code
_entity_poly.pdbx_strand_id
1 'polypeptide(L)'
;MAAAQGFLAAANKDCQATEAKLLGQTAEKISLYEAVCATGPGYIIIGSTPPEALDCLVLASQADKKRQADPAADVGTVCTLPANDNALAVFTAYAQEAGLPCQVDQGAVVGATSDGTLVYEIGCVGVEGYHIQRSASGWEKTECLQVLVQNATCAFTTPTEQAATVKSWLAGTDAAACDVQQVRLMGQNANGRFYEASCAAGDGFIARTDAAHAVQQIYPCAVAEKIGGGCKLTTTPPAETPQA
;
A
#
# COMPACT_ATOMS: atom_id res chain seq x y z
N MET A 1 31.01 -3.23 13.70
CA MET A 1 29.76 -3.03 14.48
C MET A 1 29.72 -1.67 15.17
N ALA A 2 30.53 -1.37 16.20
CA ALA A 2 30.43 -0.12 16.98
C ALA A 2 30.46 1.18 16.15
N ALA A 3 31.35 1.27 15.15
CA ALA A 3 31.40 2.42 14.25
C ALA A 3 30.10 2.60 13.44
N ALA A 4 29.58 1.51 12.85
CA ALA A 4 28.32 1.54 12.12
C ALA A 4 27.14 1.96 13.02
N GLN A 5 27.07 1.46 14.26
CA GLN A 5 26.07 1.89 15.24
C GLN A 5 26.14 3.39 15.53
N GLY A 6 27.36 3.94 15.67
CA GLY A 6 27.56 5.37 15.89
C GLY A 6 27.03 6.22 14.73
N PHE A 7 27.29 5.79 13.48
CA PHE A 7 26.78 6.48 12.30
C PHE A 7 25.26 6.38 12.14
N LEU A 8 24.65 5.23 12.45
CA LEU A 8 23.19 5.07 12.44
C LEU A 8 22.52 6.04 13.42
N ALA A 9 23.04 6.14 14.65
CA ALA A 9 22.52 7.07 15.64
C ALA A 9 22.68 8.53 15.18
N ALA A 10 23.84 8.89 14.62
CA ALA A 10 24.08 10.23 14.09
C ALA A 10 23.24 10.57 12.83
N ALA A 11 22.80 9.56 12.07
CA ALA A 11 21.86 9.69 10.96
C ALA A 11 20.38 9.60 11.40
N ASN A 12 20.12 9.65 12.72
CA ASN A 12 18.78 9.55 13.32
C ASN A 12 18.01 8.29 12.88
N LYS A 13 18.71 7.16 12.74
CA LYS A 13 18.07 5.87 12.44
C LYS A 13 17.80 5.13 13.73
N ASP A 14 16.55 4.72 13.92
CA ASP A 14 16.12 3.83 15.00
C ASP A 14 16.50 2.38 14.64
N CYS A 15 17.81 2.11 14.64
CA CYS A 15 18.39 0.83 14.27
C CYS A 15 19.42 0.41 15.32
N GLN A 16 19.11 -0.65 16.04
CA GLN A 16 20.10 -1.39 16.83
C GLN A 16 20.79 -2.42 15.93
N ALA A 17 22.02 -2.15 15.53
CA ALA A 17 22.77 -3.02 14.65
C ALA A 17 23.10 -4.37 15.33
N THR A 18 22.64 -5.46 14.74
CA THR A 18 22.95 -6.83 15.16
C THR A 18 24.14 -7.39 14.38
N GLU A 19 24.33 -6.93 13.16
CA GLU A 19 25.45 -7.24 12.30
C GLU A 19 25.90 -5.97 11.56
N ALA A 20 27.20 -5.85 11.29
CA ALA A 20 27.69 -4.82 10.37
C ALA A 20 28.98 -5.24 9.68
N LYS A 21 29.06 -4.96 8.38
CA LYS A 21 30.18 -5.26 7.49
C LYS A 21 30.78 -3.96 6.96
N LEU A 22 32.09 -3.79 7.04
CA LEU A 22 32.79 -2.72 6.32
C LEU A 22 32.86 -3.12 4.84
N LEU A 23 32.25 -2.31 3.96
CA LEU A 23 32.27 -2.52 2.52
C LEU A 23 33.53 -1.97 1.87
N GLY A 24 34.09 -0.91 2.44
CA GLY A 24 35.32 -0.29 1.96
C GLY A 24 35.50 1.13 2.48
N GLN A 25 36.44 1.85 1.88
CA GLN A 25 36.69 3.27 2.15
C GLN A 25 36.92 4.02 0.84
N THR A 26 36.49 5.29 0.79
CA THR A 26 36.83 6.19 -0.31
C THR A 26 38.29 6.65 -0.21
N ALA A 27 38.80 7.34 -1.22
CA ALA A 27 40.14 7.93 -1.20
C ALA A 27 40.32 8.96 -0.06
N GLU A 28 39.23 9.62 0.32
CA GLU A 28 39.13 10.58 1.43
C GLU A 28 38.97 9.88 2.78
N LYS A 29 39.08 8.54 2.83
CA LYS A 29 38.94 7.69 4.02
C LYS A 29 37.53 7.69 4.62
N ILE A 30 36.51 8.00 3.82
CA ILE A 30 35.11 7.85 4.23
C ILE A 30 34.77 6.36 4.23
N SER A 31 34.38 5.82 5.38
CA SER A 31 34.05 4.40 5.50
C SER A 31 32.62 4.11 5.04
N LEU A 32 32.45 3.03 4.29
CA LEU A 32 31.17 2.52 3.84
C LEU A 32 30.85 1.24 4.61
N TYR A 33 29.68 1.18 5.23
CA TYR A 33 29.22 0.00 5.95
C TYR A 33 27.90 -0.51 5.40
N GLU A 34 27.66 -1.79 5.59
CA GLU A 34 26.32 -2.36 5.57
C GLU A 34 25.98 -2.82 6.99
N ALA A 35 24.78 -2.53 7.47
CA ALA A 35 24.31 -2.93 8.79
C ALA A 35 22.95 -3.63 8.70
N VAL A 36 22.76 -4.63 9.56
CA VAL A 36 21.49 -5.31 9.81
C VAL A 36 20.94 -4.79 11.13
N CYS A 37 19.67 -4.42 11.15
CA CYS A 37 19.00 -3.93 12.36
C CYS A 37 18.28 -5.08 13.07
N ALA A 38 18.16 -4.98 14.40
CA ALA A 38 17.39 -5.92 15.21
C ALA A 38 15.92 -5.97 14.80
N THR A 39 15.38 -4.81 14.42
CA THR A 39 14.02 -4.60 13.91
C THR A 39 14.08 -3.63 12.74
N GLY A 40 13.14 -3.79 11.79
CA GLY A 40 13.08 -2.92 10.61
C GLY A 40 14.14 -3.25 9.55
N PRO A 41 14.31 -2.34 8.57
CA PRO A 41 15.22 -2.55 7.46
C PRO A 41 16.67 -2.34 7.86
N GLY A 42 17.60 -3.01 7.18
CA GLY A 42 19.02 -2.67 7.25
C GLY A 42 19.37 -1.39 6.50
N TYR A 43 20.64 -1.01 6.57
CA TYR A 43 21.16 0.20 5.93
C TYR A 43 22.53 0.02 5.30
N ILE A 44 22.74 0.69 4.16
CA ILE A 44 24.08 1.08 3.68
C ILE A 44 24.41 2.45 4.29
N ILE A 45 25.54 2.54 4.96
CA ILE A 45 25.94 3.73 5.72
C ILE A 45 27.18 4.33 5.07
N ILE A 46 27.10 5.63 4.79
CA ILE A 46 28.23 6.45 4.36
C ILE A 46 28.68 7.25 5.59
N GLY A 47 29.88 6.94 6.09
CA GLY A 47 30.46 7.55 7.29
C GLY A 47 30.94 9.00 7.09
N SER A 48 30.23 9.79 6.29
CA SER A 48 30.46 11.22 6.05
C SER A 48 30.05 12.06 7.26
N THR A 49 30.17 13.39 7.15
CA THR A 49 29.68 14.33 8.17
C THR A 49 28.80 15.39 7.51
N PRO A 50 27.46 15.36 7.68
CA PRO A 50 26.70 14.34 8.43
C PRO A 50 26.76 12.96 7.76
N PRO A 51 26.60 11.86 8.51
CA PRO A 51 26.53 10.53 7.93
C PRO A 51 25.22 10.33 7.16
N GLU A 52 25.29 9.57 6.08
CA GLU A 52 24.12 9.17 5.30
C GLU A 52 23.82 7.69 5.54
N ALA A 53 22.54 7.33 5.59
CA ALA A 53 22.08 5.95 5.75
C ALA A 53 20.97 5.67 4.73
N LEU A 54 21.28 4.81 3.77
CA LEU A 54 20.41 4.37 2.68
C LEU A 54 19.72 3.08 3.08
N ASP A 55 18.39 3.10 3.07
CA ASP A 55 17.54 1.98 3.49
C ASP A 55 17.62 0.81 2.51
N CYS A 56 17.93 -0.39 3.01
CA CYS A 56 18.08 -1.59 2.18
C CYS A 56 16.81 -1.94 1.39
N LEU A 57 15.61 -1.68 1.93
CA LEU A 57 14.36 -1.94 1.22
C LEU A 57 14.13 -0.97 0.08
N VAL A 58 14.50 0.30 0.29
CA VAL A 58 14.41 1.31 -0.76
C VAL A 58 15.37 0.98 -1.89
N LEU A 59 16.62 0.60 -1.56
CA LEU A 59 17.62 0.19 -2.54
C LEU A 59 17.16 -1.06 -3.32
N ALA A 60 16.64 -2.07 -2.64
CA ALA A 60 16.09 -3.26 -3.28
C ALA A 60 14.92 -2.94 -4.21
N SER A 61 13.96 -2.12 -3.77
CA SER A 61 12.82 -1.72 -4.59
C SER A 61 13.24 -0.93 -5.85
N GLN A 62 14.24 -0.05 -5.73
CA GLN A 62 14.80 0.67 -6.89
C GLN A 62 15.51 -0.28 -7.86
N ALA A 63 16.27 -1.24 -7.33
CA ALA A 63 16.94 -2.25 -8.14
C ALA A 63 15.93 -3.10 -8.93
N ASP A 64 14.84 -3.53 -8.30
CA ASP A 64 13.81 -4.34 -8.96
C ASP A 64 13.06 -3.54 -10.04
N LYS A 65 12.70 -2.29 -9.77
CA LYS A 65 12.10 -1.40 -10.78
C LYS A 65 13.00 -1.22 -11.99
N LYS A 66 14.31 -1.03 -11.78
CA LYS A 66 15.29 -0.94 -12.87
C LYS A 66 15.36 -2.23 -13.68
N ARG A 67 15.42 -3.41 -13.02
CA ARG A 67 15.44 -4.72 -13.70
C ARG A 67 14.16 -5.03 -14.47
N GLN A 68 13.01 -4.57 -13.98
CA GLN A 68 11.73 -4.72 -14.69
C GLN A 68 11.71 -3.90 -15.98
N ALA A 69 12.31 -2.71 -15.98
CA ALA A 69 12.43 -1.88 -17.18
C ALA A 69 13.50 -2.40 -18.15
N ASP A 70 14.63 -2.87 -17.61
CA ASP A 70 15.73 -3.49 -18.37
C ASP A 70 16.41 -4.57 -17.50
N PRO A 71 16.24 -5.87 -17.83
CA PRO A 71 16.84 -6.97 -17.08
C PRO A 71 18.37 -6.93 -16.97
N ALA A 72 19.06 -6.20 -17.88
CA ALA A 72 20.51 -6.04 -17.88
C ALA A 72 20.99 -4.75 -17.19
N ALA A 73 20.08 -3.97 -16.61
CA ALA A 73 20.40 -2.68 -16.00
C ALA A 73 21.39 -2.81 -14.83
N ASP A 74 22.34 -1.87 -14.77
CA ASP A 74 23.11 -1.63 -13.56
C ASP A 74 22.19 -1.02 -12.50
N VAL A 75 21.93 -1.80 -11.45
CA VAL A 75 21.05 -1.39 -10.36
C VAL A 75 21.74 -0.47 -9.36
N GLY A 76 23.06 -0.35 -9.41
CA GLY A 76 23.86 0.40 -8.45
C GLY A 76 23.98 -0.32 -7.10
N THR A 77 24.06 0.46 -6.02
CA THR A 77 24.26 -0.06 -4.66
C THR A 77 23.05 -0.86 -4.18
N VAL A 78 23.31 -2.07 -3.71
CA VAL A 78 22.34 -2.93 -3.04
C VAL A 78 22.95 -3.51 -1.77
N CYS A 79 22.09 -3.85 -0.81
CA CYS A 79 22.50 -4.59 0.38
C CYS A 79 22.86 -6.03 0.01
N THR A 80 23.85 -6.59 0.70
CA THR A 80 24.46 -7.90 0.43
C THR A 80 24.43 -8.86 1.61
N LEU A 81 24.21 -8.37 2.82
CA LEU A 81 24.06 -9.20 4.02
C LEU A 81 22.73 -9.96 3.93
N PRO A 82 22.73 -11.31 4.05
CA PRO A 82 21.51 -12.10 3.89
C PRO A 82 20.37 -11.70 4.83
N ALA A 83 20.68 -11.26 6.05
CA ALA A 83 19.66 -10.83 7.00
C ALA A 83 18.91 -9.54 6.60
N ASN A 84 19.41 -8.81 5.59
CA ASN A 84 18.71 -7.68 4.97
C ASN A 84 17.75 -8.10 3.85
N ASP A 85 17.71 -9.38 3.46
CA ASP A 85 16.67 -9.94 2.58
C ASP A 85 15.42 -10.29 3.41
N ASN A 86 14.81 -9.26 4.00
CA ASN A 86 13.75 -9.38 5.00
C ASN A 86 12.52 -8.52 4.70
N ALA A 87 12.32 -8.13 3.44
CA ALA A 87 11.30 -7.16 3.01
C ALA A 87 9.90 -7.46 3.53
N LEU A 88 9.40 -8.69 3.32
CA LEU A 88 8.07 -9.07 3.77
C LEU A 88 7.91 -8.98 5.30
N ALA A 89 8.94 -9.33 6.06
CA ALA A 89 8.91 -9.23 7.52
C ALA A 89 8.82 -7.77 7.97
N VAL A 90 9.56 -6.86 7.32
CA VAL A 90 9.51 -5.42 7.62
C VAL A 90 8.16 -4.82 7.24
N PHE A 91 7.63 -5.12 6.06
CA PHE A 91 6.31 -4.63 5.64
C PHE A 91 5.19 -5.16 6.55
N THR A 92 5.30 -6.41 6.99
CA THR A 92 4.37 -7.00 7.98
C THR A 92 4.43 -6.22 9.30
N ALA A 93 5.62 -5.89 9.80
CA ALA A 93 5.77 -5.10 11.02
C ALA A 93 5.18 -3.69 10.86
N TYR A 94 5.43 -3.01 9.74
CA TYR A 94 4.85 -1.69 9.46
C TYR A 94 3.33 -1.73 9.37
N ALA A 95 2.76 -2.75 8.72
CA ALA A 95 1.32 -2.94 8.64
C ALA A 95 0.70 -3.17 10.03
N GLN A 96 1.38 -3.93 10.90
CA GLN A 96 0.96 -4.16 12.28
C GLN A 96 1.01 -2.86 13.11
N GLU A 97 2.10 -2.10 13.02
CA GLU A 97 2.24 -0.80 13.70
C GLU A 97 1.16 0.20 13.24
N ALA A 98 0.80 0.17 11.95
CA ALA A 98 -0.27 0.98 11.39
C ALA A 98 -1.67 0.47 11.77
N GLY A 99 -1.79 -0.72 12.33
CA GLY A 99 -3.07 -1.33 12.71
C GLY A 99 -3.91 -1.73 11.51
N LEU A 100 -3.29 -2.36 10.50
CA LEU A 100 -4.01 -2.95 9.37
C LEU A 100 -4.63 -4.28 9.81
N PRO A 101 -5.93 -4.51 9.54
CA PRO A 101 -6.63 -5.73 9.96
C PRO A 101 -6.47 -6.86 8.93
N CYS A 102 -5.26 -7.13 8.44
CA CYS A 102 -5.04 -8.13 7.40
C CYS A 102 -3.74 -8.92 7.59
N GLN A 103 -3.70 -10.11 6.98
CA GLN A 103 -2.46 -10.86 6.80
C GLN A 103 -1.74 -10.31 5.57
N VAL A 104 -0.51 -9.82 5.78
CA VAL A 104 0.33 -9.30 4.69
C VAL A 104 0.97 -10.46 3.93
N ASP A 105 0.89 -10.42 2.60
CA ASP A 105 1.54 -11.36 1.69
C ASP A 105 2.47 -10.68 0.67
N GLN A 106 2.29 -9.38 0.45
CA GLN A 106 3.11 -8.59 -0.46
C GLN A 106 3.38 -7.21 0.12
N GLY A 107 4.48 -6.59 -0.30
CA GLY A 107 4.73 -5.19 0.01
C GLY A 107 5.86 -4.60 -0.82
N ALA A 108 5.82 -3.29 -1.01
CA ALA A 108 6.86 -2.56 -1.74
C ALA A 108 6.88 -1.07 -1.38
N VAL A 109 8.01 -0.43 -1.66
CA VAL A 109 8.10 1.04 -1.68
C VAL A 109 7.56 1.53 -3.03
N VAL A 110 6.43 2.23 -3.00
CA VAL A 110 5.76 2.71 -4.23
C VAL A 110 6.16 4.14 -4.59
N GLY A 111 6.64 4.93 -3.64
CA GLY A 111 7.14 6.27 -3.91
C GLY A 111 7.47 7.05 -2.66
N ALA A 112 7.49 8.37 -2.79
CA ALA A 112 7.57 9.29 -1.69
C ALA A 112 6.66 10.49 -1.95
N THR A 113 6.14 11.09 -0.89
CA THR A 113 5.44 12.37 -0.90
C THR A 113 6.41 13.52 -1.22
N SER A 114 5.89 14.72 -1.44
CA SER A 114 6.71 15.90 -1.77
C SER A 114 7.66 16.33 -0.66
N ASP A 115 7.39 15.96 0.59
CA ASP A 115 8.28 16.20 1.74
C ASP A 115 9.30 15.05 1.96
N GLY A 116 9.31 14.04 1.08
CA GLY A 116 10.25 12.92 1.13
C GLY A 116 9.80 11.75 2.01
N THR A 117 8.58 11.78 2.57
CA THR A 117 8.02 10.65 3.31
C THR A 117 7.77 9.47 2.37
N LEU A 118 8.34 8.31 2.69
CA LEU A 118 8.16 7.10 1.89
C LEU A 118 6.72 6.59 1.97
N VAL A 119 6.20 6.15 0.83
CA VAL A 119 4.91 5.48 0.70
C VAL A 119 5.15 4.02 0.41
N TYR A 120 4.55 3.16 1.22
CA TYR A 120 4.59 1.71 1.10
C TYR A 120 3.23 1.19 0.65
N GLU A 121 3.21 0.30 -0.33
CA GLU A 121 2.02 -0.49 -0.62
C GLU A 121 2.10 -1.82 0.14
N ILE A 122 0.97 -2.18 0.76
CA ILE A 122 0.78 -3.42 1.50
C ILE A 122 -0.30 -4.23 0.81
N GLY A 123 0.06 -5.41 0.32
CA GLY A 123 -0.89 -6.44 -0.13
C GLY A 123 -1.43 -7.21 1.06
N CYS A 124 -2.72 -7.56 0.97
CA CYS A 124 -3.43 -8.27 2.02
C CYS A 124 -4.08 -9.52 1.43
N VAL A 125 -3.92 -10.68 2.10
CA VAL A 125 -4.50 -11.94 1.63
C VAL A 125 -6.03 -11.83 1.54
N GLY A 126 -6.57 -11.89 0.33
CA GLY A 126 -8.01 -12.07 0.08
C GLY A 126 -8.88 -10.84 0.37
N VAL A 127 -8.27 -9.70 0.70
CA VAL A 127 -8.95 -8.41 0.92
C VAL A 127 -8.11 -7.28 0.34
N GLU A 128 -8.72 -6.13 0.08
CA GLU A 128 -7.98 -4.97 -0.44
C GLU A 128 -6.80 -4.56 0.46
N GLY A 129 -5.74 -4.13 -0.19
CA GLY A 129 -4.54 -3.59 0.43
C GLY A 129 -4.63 -2.10 0.73
N TYR A 130 -3.48 -1.55 1.12
CA TYR A 130 -3.35 -0.16 1.56
C TYR A 130 -2.05 0.46 1.08
N HIS A 131 -2.08 1.77 0.84
CA HIS A 131 -0.89 2.60 0.94
C HIS A 131 -0.73 3.09 2.38
N ILE A 132 0.45 2.92 2.95
CA ILE A 132 0.80 3.44 4.27
C ILE A 132 2.00 4.37 4.19
N GLN A 133 2.00 5.41 5.02
CA GLN A 133 3.12 6.34 5.16
C GLN A 133 3.25 6.76 6.62
N ARG A 134 4.49 7.00 7.06
CA ARG A 134 4.76 7.41 8.44
C ARG A 134 4.76 8.93 8.54
N SER A 135 3.76 9.50 9.19
CA SER A 135 3.67 10.93 9.48
C SER A 135 4.09 11.25 10.91
N ALA A 136 4.12 12.54 11.26
CA ALA A 136 4.49 12.98 12.60
C ALA A 136 3.51 12.50 13.69
N SER A 137 2.26 12.22 13.33
CA SER A 137 1.21 11.73 14.24
C SER A 137 1.05 10.22 14.25
N GLY A 138 1.92 9.48 13.55
CA GLY A 138 1.88 8.02 13.46
C GLY A 138 1.74 7.55 12.02
N TRP A 139 1.10 6.41 11.81
CA TRP A 139 0.87 5.86 10.48
C TRP A 139 -0.41 6.41 9.86
N GLU A 140 -0.28 6.94 8.64
CA GLU A 140 -1.42 7.25 7.78
C GLU A 140 -1.68 6.05 6.87
N LYS A 141 -2.97 5.75 6.66
CA LYS A 141 -3.44 4.61 5.87
C LYS A 141 -4.41 5.10 4.81
N THR A 142 -4.19 4.69 3.57
CA THR A 142 -5.09 4.96 2.45
C THR A 142 -5.44 3.62 1.81
N GLU A 143 -6.73 3.28 1.84
CA GLU A 143 -7.27 2.08 1.17
C GLU A 143 -6.97 2.12 -0.33
N CYS A 144 -6.69 0.96 -0.92
CA CYS A 144 -6.40 0.89 -2.35
C CYS A 144 -7.56 1.39 -3.23
N LEU A 145 -8.82 1.20 -2.83
CA LEU A 145 -9.95 1.82 -3.52
C LEU A 145 -9.86 3.36 -3.58
N GLN A 146 -9.31 4.00 -2.55
CA GLN A 146 -9.10 5.44 -2.51
C GLN A 146 -7.86 5.86 -3.32
N VAL A 147 -6.78 5.08 -3.28
CA VAL A 147 -5.58 5.30 -4.10
C VAL A 147 -5.93 5.35 -5.59
N LEU A 148 -6.77 4.42 -6.05
CA LEU A 148 -7.20 4.36 -7.46
C LEU A 148 -7.99 5.60 -7.89
N VAL A 149 -8.84 6.16 -7.04
CA VAL A 149 -9.58 7.41 -7.31
C VAL A 149 -8.63 8.62 -7.42
N GLN A 150 -7.45 8.55 -6.80
CA GLN A 150 -6.42 9.58 -6.86
C GLN A 150 -5.50 9.42 -8.09
N ASN A 151 -5.83 8.54 -9.03
CA ASN A 151 -5.02 8.19 -10.21
C ASN A 151 -3.64 7.62 -9.86
N ALA A 152 -3.50 7.04 -8.67
CA ALA A 152 -2.36 6.22 -8.30
C ALA A 152 -2.69 4.73 -8.49
N THR A 153 -1.67 3.87 -8.41
CA THR A 153 -1.81 2.43 -8.60
C THR A 153 -1.71 1.69 -7.28
N CYS A 154 -2.47 0.60 -7.13
CA CYS A 154 -2.19 -0.47 -6.19
C CYS A 154 -1.90 -1.75 -6.97
N ALA A 155 -0.64 -2.19 -6.99
CA ALA A 155 -0.18 -3.38 -7.70
C ALA A 155 -0.50 -4.71 -6.97
N PHE A 156 -0.65 -4.67 -5.66
CA PHE A 156 -0.89 -5.82 -4.77
C PHE A 156 -2.33 -5.89 -4.28
N THR A 157 -3.26 -5.30 -5.03
CA THR A 157 -4.69 -5.41 -4.78
C THR A 157 -5.40 -5.72 -6.07
N THR A 158 -6.09 -6.84 -6.08
CA THR A 158 -6.90 -7.29 -7.21
C THR A 158 -8.33 -6.74 -7.13
N PRO A 159 -9.06 -6.65 -8.26
CA PRO A 159 -10.48 -6.32 -8.24
C PRO A 159 -11.31 -7.29 -7.38
N THR A 160 -10.94 -8.58 -7.36
CA THR A 160 -11.61 -9.60 -6.53
C THR A 160 -11.45 -9.32 -5.05
N GLU A 161 -10.26 -8.92 -4.61
CA GLU A 161 -9.99 -8.54 -3.22
C GLU A 161 -10.77 -7.30 -2.80
N GLN A 162 -10.89 -6.30 -3.68
CA GLN A 162 -11.74 -5.13 -3.45
C GLN A 162 -13.22 -5.51 -3.32
N ALA A 163 -13.70 -6.39 -4.20
CA ALA A 163 -15.06 -6.90 -4.16
C ALA A 163 -15.32 -7.69 -2.87
N ALA A 164 -14.37 -8.53 -2.45
CA ALA A 164 -14.44 -9.30 -1.21
C ALA A 164 -14.47 -8.39 0.04
N THR A 165 -13.65 -7.34 0.07
CA THR A 165 -13.68 -6.34 1.14
C THR A 165 -15.06 -5.71 1.25
N VAL A 166 -15.61 -5.19 0.15
CA VAL A 166 -16.90 -4.50 0.18
C VAL A 166 -18.04 -5.47 0.49
N LYS A 167 -17.99 -6.70 -0.02
CA LYS A 167 -18.92 -7.77 0.36
C LYS A 167 -18.96 -7.99 1.87
N SER A 168 -17.81 -7.92 2.55
CA SER A 168 -17.75 -8.11 4.01
C SER A 168 -18.54 -7.04 4.77
N TRP A 169 -18.61 -5.80 4.26
CA TRP A 169 -19.35 -4.70 4.89
C TRP A 169 -20.87 -4.87 4.81
N LEU A 170 -21.36 -5.67 3.85
CA LEU A 170 -22.80 -5.85 3.62
C LEU A 170 -23.45 -6.82 4.61
N ALA A 171 -22.67 -7.49 5.47
CA ALA A 171 -23.20 -8.44 6.44
C ALA A 171 -24.30 -7.78 7.32
N GLY A 172 -25.46 -8.41 7.38
CA GLY A 172 -26.61 -7.90 8.15
C GLY A 172 -27.41 -6.77 7.48
N THR A 173 -27.09 -6.42 6.23
CA THR A 173 -27.85 -5.43 5.44
C THR A 173 -28.79 -6.13 4.44
N ASP A 174 -29.71 -5.37 3.85
CA ASP A 174 -30.59 -5.87 2.77
C ASP A 174 -29.80 -6.27 1.51
N ALA A 175 -28.55 -5.83 1.37
CA ALA A 175 -27.65 -6.18 0.27
C ALA A 175 -26.75 -7.40 0.58
N ALA A 176 -26.91 -8.05 1.74
CA ALA A 176 -26.05 -9.16 2.17
C ALA A 176 -26.01 -10.34 1.16
N ALA A 177 -27.05 -10.52 0.34
CA ALA A 177 -27.12 -11.57 -0.67
C ALA A 177 -26.32 -11.25 -1.96
N CYS A 178 -25.93 -9.99 -2.20
CA CYS A 178 -25.20 -9.60 -3.41
C CYS A 178 -23.82 -10.25 -3.46
N ASP A 179 -23.56 -11.12 -4.44
CA ASP A 179 -22.21 -11.59 -4.74
C ASP A 179 -21.45 -10.50 -5.52
N VAL A 180 -20.69 -9.66 -4.82
CA VAL A 180 -20.05 -8.48 -5.39
C VAL A 180 -18.98 -8.90 -6.40
N GLN A 181 -19.04 -8.35 -7.62
CA GLN A 181 -18.11 -8.65 -8.71
C GLN A 181 -17.13 -7.52 -8.98
N GLN A 182 -17.61 -6.29 -8.93
CA GLN A 182 -16.80 -5.10 -9.10
C GLN A 182 -17.24 -4.03 -8.11
N VAL A 183 -16.30 -3.18 -7.73
CA VAL A 183 -16.55 -2.04 -6.87
C VAL A 183 -15.76 -0.83 -7.34
N ARG A 184 -16.30 0.36 -7.10
CA ARG A 184 -15.53 1.60 -7.16
C ARG A 184 -15.95 2.54 -6.05
N LEU A 185 -14.98 3.26 -5.49
CA LEU A 185 -15.26 4.42 -4.67
C LEU A 185 -15.75 5.57 -5.56
N MET A 186 -16.95 6.09 -5.27
CA MET A 186 -17.55 7.21 -6.01
C MET A 186 -17.13 8.57 -5.44
N GLY A 187 -16.80 8.60 -4.14
CA GLY A 187 -16.38 9.80 -3.44
C GLY A 187 -16.85 9.79 -1.99
N GLN A 188 -16.64 10.93 -1.31
CA GLN A 188 -17.00 11.12 0.09
C GLN A 188 -17.56 12.53 0.33
N ASN A 189 -18.44 12.65 1.31
CA ASN A 189 -18.91 13.93 1.83
C ASN A 189 -19.16 13.83 3.34
N ALA A 190 -19.75 14.87 3.94
CA ALA A 190 -20.04 14.91 5.38
C ALA A 190 -20.95 13.77 5.88
N ASN A 191 -21.71 13.11 4.99
CA ASN A 191 -22.59 12.00 5.33
C ASN A 191 -21.93 10.62 5.19
N GLY A 192 -20.68 10.55 4.72
CA GLY A 192 -19.95 9.30 4.57
C GLY A 192 -19.30 9.10 3.19
N ARG A 193 -18.85 7.87 2.96
CA ARG A 193 -18.21 7.41 1.72
C ARG A 193 -19.23 6.65 0.88
N PHE A 194 -19.16 6.78 -0.44
CA PHE A 194 -20.11 6.18 -1.36
C PHE A 194 -19.39 5.21 -2.28
N TYR A 195 -19.83 3.95 -2.29
CA TYR A 195 -19.27 2.88 -3.09
C TYR A 195 -20.33 2.36 -4.04
N GLU A 196 -20.01 2.25 -5.31
CA GLU A 196 -20.83 1.49 -6.24
C GLU A 196 -20.32 0.05 -6.28
N ALA A 197 -21.23 -0.92 -6.17
CA ALA A 197 -20.93 -2.34 -6.33
C ALA A 197 -21.86 -2.97 -7.38
N SER A 198 -21.30 -3.81 -8.26
CA SER A 198 -22.07 -4.69 -9.13
C SER A 198 -22.21 -6.08 -8.50
N CYS A 199 -23.36 -6.71 -8.69
CA CYS A 199 -23.65 -8.06 -8.19
C CYS A 199 -23.57 -9.08 -9.35
N ALA A 200 -23.19 -10.32 -9.07
CA ALA A 200 -23.17 -11.40 -10.06
C ALA A 200 -24.56 -11.67 -10.65
N ALA A 201 -25.59 -11.50 -9.83
CA ALA A 201 -26.99 -11.58 -10.22
C ALA A 201 -27.75 -10.32 -9.77
N GLY A 202 -28.58 -9.78 -10.65
CA GLY A 202 -29.36 -8.57 -10.41
C GLY A 202 -28.61 -7.28 -10.71
N ASP A 203 -29.30 -6.16 -10.51
CA ASP A 203 -28.68 -4.83 -10.59
C ASP A 203 -27.76 -4.59 -9.39
N GLY A 204 -26.81 -3.68 -9.56
CA GLY A 204 -25.92 -3.25 -8.50
C GLY A 204 -26.58 -2.26 -7.54
N PHE A 205 -25.77 -1.71 -6.66
CA PHE A 205 -26.21 -0.68 -5.72
C PHE A 205 -25.10 0.33 -5.44
N ILE A 206 -25.50 1.45 -4.84
CA ILE A 206 -24.60 2.37 -4.16
C ILE A 206 -24.76 2.17 -2.65
N ALA A 207 -23.68 1.85 -1.94
CA ALA A 207 -23.64 1.82 -0.48
C ALA A 207 -23.04 3.12 0.05
N ARG A 208 -23.69 3.71 1.05
CA ARG A 208 -23.11 4.76 1.89
C ARG A 208 -22.60 4.14 3.18
N THR A 209 -21.33 4.34 3.50
CA THR A 209 -20.71 3.88 4.76
C THR A 209 -20.24 5.06 5.60
N ASP A 210 -20.10 4.83 6.90
CA ASP A 210 -19.36 5.73 7.79
C ASP A 210 -17.84 5.49 7.69
N ALA A 211 -17.06 6.15 8.54
CA ALA A 211 -15.59 6.02 8.55
C ALA A 211 -15.11 4.64 9.06
N ALA A 212 -15.96 3.84 9.69
CA ALA A 212 -15.68 2.48 10.16
C ALA A 212 -16.22 1.42 9.18
N HIS A 213 -16.64 1.83 7.98
CA HIS A 213 -17.27 0.98 6.96
C HIS A 213 -18.61 0.36 7.37
N ALA A 214 -19.26 0.87 8.42
CA ALA A 214 -20.61 0.44 8.73
C ALA A 214 -21.57 1.00 7.67
N VAL A 215 -22.29 0.11 6.99
CA VAL A 215 -23.27 0.47 5.96
C VAL A 215 -24.43 1.23 6.60
N GLN A 216 -24.60 2.48 6.19
CA GLN A 216 -25.66 3.37 6.67
C GLN A 216 -26.89 3.36 5.76
N GLN A 217 -26.68 3.14 4.46
CA GLN A 217 -27.75 3.13 3.47
C GLN A 217 -27.34 2.39 2.20
N ILE A 218 -28.28 1.65 1.61
CA ILE A 218 -28.16 1.03 0.28
C ILE A 218 -29.14 1.72 -0.66
N TYR A 219 -28.66 2.09 -1.85
CA TYR A 219 -29.48 2.64 -2.93
C TYR A 219 -29.40 1.71 -4.13
N PRO A 220 -30.51 1.05 -4.54
CA PRO A 220 -30.52 0.24 -5.76
C PRO A 220 -30.15 1.09 -6.97
N CYS A 221 -29.33 0.56 -7.88
CA CYS A 221 -28.85 1.32 -9.03
C CYS A 221 -29.98 1.88 -9.90
N ALA A 222 -31.10 1.16 -10.01
CA ALA A 222 -32.29 1.58 -10.76
C ALA A 222 -32.89 2.94 -10.34
N VAL A 223 -32.59 3.43 -9.13
CA VAL A 223 -33.11 4.70 -8.61
C VAL A 223 -32.02 5.67 -8.15
N ALA A 224 -30.74 5.33 -8.38
CA ALA A 224 -29.60 6.04 -7.83
C ALA A 224 -28.93 7.02 -8.81
N GLU A 225 -29.59 7.34 -9.93
CA GLU A 225 -29.06 8.21 -11.01
C GLU A 225 -28.54 9.57 -10.52
N LYS A 226 -29.11 10.10 -9.43
CA LYS A 226 -28.75 11.42 -8.87
C LYS A 226 -27.58 11.38 -7.87
N ILE A 227 -27.04 10.21 -7.55
CA ILE A 227 -25.96 10.05 -6.57
C ILE A 227 -24.63 9.92 -7.32
N GLY A 228 -23.77 10.93 -7.22
CA GLY A 228 -22.40 10.86 -7.78
C GLY A 228 -22.33 10.52 -9.28
N GLY A 229 -23.34 10.92 -10.06
CA GLY A 229 -23.44 10.62 -11.49
C GLY A 229 -24.02 9.23 -11.81
N GLY A 230 -24.63 8.55 -10.83
CA GLY A 230 -25.27 7.25 -11.00
C GLY A 230 -24.32 6.07 -11.04
N CYS A 231 -24.91 4.88 -11.20
CA CYS A 231 -24.18 3.65 -11.38
C CYS A 231 -23.53 3.57 -12.78
N LYS A 232 -22.28 3.11 -12.82
CA LYS A 232 -21.44 2.95 -14.02
C LYS A 232 -20.91 1.54 -14.22
N LEU A 233 -20.82 0.73 -13.16
CA LEU A 233 -20.41 -0.67 -13.21
C LEU A 233 -21.56 -1.56 -13.70
N THR A 234 -22.80 -1.15 -13.49
CA THR A 234 -23.98 -1.83 -14.01
C THR A 234 -24.50 -1.14 -15.26
N THR A 235 -23.92 -1.47 -16.42
CA THR A 235 -24.54 -1.17 -17.70
C THR A 235 -25.40 -2.35 -18.12
N THR A 236 -26.68 -2.33 -17.75
CA THR A 236 -27.68 -3.14 -18.47
C THR A 236 -27.73 -2.58 -19.90
N PRO A 237 -27.45 -3.36 -20.97
CA PRO A 237 -27.82 -2.92 -22.31
C PRO A 237 -29.32 -2.59 -22.28
N PRO A 238 -29.79 -1.48 -22.89
CA PRO A 238 -31.21 -1.18 -22.89
C PRO A 238 -31.96 -2.40 -23.43
N ALA A 239 -33.00 -2.84 -22.70
CA ALA A 239 -33.84 -3.93 -23.13
C ALA A 239 -34.29 -3.67 -24.57
N GLU A 240 -34.10 -4.64 -25.47
CA GLU A 240 -34.61 -4.53 -26.83
C GLU A 240 -36.11 -4.26 -26.76
N THR A 241 -36.51 -3.08 -27.22
CA THR A 241 -37.93 -2.78 -27.49
C THR A 241 -38.47 -3.88 -28.39
N PRO A 242 -39.58 -4.56 -28.02
CA PRO A 242 -40.21 -5.51 -28.92
C PRO A 242 -40.54 -4.81 -30.23
N GLN A 243 -40.00 -5.31 -31.34
CA GLN A 243 -40.43 -4.86 -32.66
C GLN A 243 -41.93 -5.16 -32.81
N ALA A 244 -42.71 -4.10 -33.02
CA ALA A 244 -44.13 -4.16 -33.33
C ALA A 244 -44.36 -4.55 -34.80
#